data_AF-A0A5S9MGB4-F1
#
_entry.id   AF-A0A5S9MGB4-F1
#
_cell.length_a   1.000
_cell.length_b   1.000
_cell.length_c   1.000
_cell.angle_alpha   90.00
_cell.angle_beta   90.00
_cell.angle_gamma   90.00
#
_symmetry.space_group_name_H-M   'P 1'
#
loop_
_entity.id
_entity.type
_entity.pdbx_description
1 polymer ?
#
loop_
_entity_poly.entity_id
_entity_poly.type
_entity_poly.pdbx_seq_one_letter_code
_entity_poly.pdbx_strand_id
1 'polypeptide(L)' 'MRYLYLYNEAELKEWKKNLDILHQQSKDVYVVFNNNSGGDAAANGQQMIDLLDITYSNLSPKQLDLFS' A
#
# COMPACT_ATOMS: atom_id res chain seq x y z
N MET A 1 -5.53 -14.49 14.82
CA MET A 1 -6.60 -13.59 14.32
C MET A 1 -6.56 -13.59 12.80
N ARG A 2 -7.71 -13.62 12.13
CA ARG A 2 -7.82 -13.50 10.66
C ARG A 2 -8.41 -12.13 10.35
N TYR A 3 -7.61 -11.24 9.77
CA TYR A 3 -8.01 -9.92 9.30
C TYR A 3 -8.51 -10.06 7.85
N LEU A 4 -9.81 -10.35 7.69
CA LEU A 4 -10.50 -10.34 6.40
C LEU A 4 -11.15 -8.97 6.26
N TYR A 5 -10.48 -8.06 5.55
CA TYR A 5 -10.92 -6.69 5.44
C TYR A 5 -10.32 -6.08 4.18
N LEU A 6 -11.16 -5.78 3.20
CA LEU A 6 -10.77 -5.05 2.01
C LEU A 6 -11.08 -3.57 2.24
N TYR A 7 -10.03 -2.75 2.39
CA TYR A 7 -10.20 -1.31 2.49
C TYR A 7 -10.83 -0.78 1.20
N ASN A 8 -11.82 0.10 1.36
CA ASN A 8 -12.39 0.82 0.23
C ASN A 8 -11.54 2.07 -0.11
N GLU A 9 -11.81 2.66 -1.27
CA GLU A 9 -11.05 3.82 -1.76
C GLU A 9 -11.08 5.02 -0.81
N ALA A 10 -12.20 5.28 -0.12
CA ALA A 10 -12.30 6.40 0.80
C ALA A 10 -11.38 6.21 2.02
N GLU A 11 -11.31 4.99 2.55
CA GLU A 11 -10.40 4.65 3.65
C GLU A 11 -8.93 4.74 3.22
N LEU A 12 -8.61 4.29 2.00
CA LEU A 12 -7.25 4.43 1.47
C LEU A 12 -6.87 5.91 1.25
N LYS A 13 -7.79 6.75 0.81
CA LYS A 13 -7.57 8.22 0.71
C LYS A 13 -7.38 8.88 2.07
N GLU A 14 -8.09 8.42 3.10
CA GLU A 14 -7.84 8.87 4.47
C GLU A 14 -6.43 8.49 4.93
N TRP A 15 -6.02 7.24 4.67
CA TRP A 15 -4.67 6.79 4.95
C TRP A 15 -3.62 7.59 4.18
N LYS A 16 -3.82 7.90 2.90
CA LYS A 16 -2.93 8.77 2.13
C LYS A 16 -2.66 10.09 2.86
N LYS A 17 -3.72 10.76 3.34
CA LYS A 17 -3.58 12.03 4.07
C LYS A 17 -2.72 11.86 5.33
N ASN A 18 -2.92 10.78 6.07
CA ASN A 18 -2.13 10.50 7.28
C ASN A 18 -0.65 10.21 6.93
N LEU A 19 -0.40 9.47 5.84
CA LEU A 19 0.94 9.18 5.36
C LEU A 19 1.68 10.43 4.89
N ASP A 20 0.99 11.35 4.21
CA ASP A 20 1.55 12.64 3.78
C ASP A 20 2.04 13.46 5.01
N ILE A 21 1.30 13.42 6.11
CA ILE A 21 1.69 14.09 7.37
C ILE A 21 2.90 13.39 8.00
N LEU A 22 2.89 12.05 8.08
CA LEU A 22 4.01 11.29 8.66
C LEU A 22 5.29 11.45 7.85
N HIS A 23 5.18 11.55 6.53
CA HIS A 23 6.31 11.76 5.63
C HIS A 23 7.00 13.11 5.88
N GLN A 24 6.24 14.17 6.21
CA GLN A 24 6.81 15.47 6.57
C GLN A 24 7.59 15.44 7.90
N GLN A 25 7.32 14.44 8.76
CA GLN A 25 7.86 14.34 10.11
C GLN A 25 8.94 13.25 10.25
N SER A 26 9.16 12.46 9.20
CA SER A 26 10.02 11.28 9.24
C SER A 26 10.98 11.30 8.07
N LYS A 27 12.19 10.78 8.27
CA LYS A 27 13.12 10.57 7.16
C LYS A 27 12.56 9.56 6.15
N ASP A 28 12.00 8.47 6.66
CA ASP A 28 11.47 7.35 5.90
C ASP A 28 10.16 6.88 6.54
N VAL A 29 9.18 6.46 5.72
CA VAL A 29 7.90 5.90 6.17
C VAL A 29 7.70 4.55 5.49
N TYR A 30 7.38 3.52 6.27
CA TYR A 30 7.12 2.17 5.77
C TYR A 30 5.69 1.75 6.15
N VAL A 31 4.94 1.23 5.17
CA VAL A 31 3.55 0.79 5.35
C VAL A 31 3.47 -0.70 5.04
N VAL A 32 2.85 -1.47 5.94
CA VAL A 32 2.65 -2.92 5.77
C VAL A 32 1.16 -3.22 5.83
N PHE A 33 0.60 -3.66 4.71
CA PHE A 33 -0.76 -4.19 4.65
C PHE A 33 -0.78 -5.61 5.21
N ASN A 34 -1.39 -5.79 6.39
CA ASN A 34 -1.47 -7.09 7.09
C ASN A 34 -2.90 -7.67 7.14
N ASN A 35 -3.81 -7.12 6.35
CA ASN A 35 -5.20 -7.57 6.16
C ASN A 35 -5.27 -8.81 5.23
N ASN A 36 -4.38 -9.79 5.45
CA ASN A 36 -4.03 -10.77 4.42
C ASN A 36 -4.79 -12.11 4.52
N SER A 37 -6.04 -12.10 5.02
CA SER A 37 -6.80 -13.36 5.19
C SER A 37 -7.50 -13.84 3.92
N GLY A 38 -7.53 -13.03 2.85
CA GLY A 38 -8.18 -13.36 1.58
C GLY A 38 -7.50 -12.83 0.32
N GLY A 39 -6.25 -12.33 0.41
CA GLY A 39 -5.56 -11.64 -0.69
C GLY A 39 -5.80 -10.12 -0.76
N ASP A 40 -6.63 -9.58 0.14
CA ASP A 40 -6.99 -8.14 0.19
C ASP A 40 -5.77 -7.23 0.37
N ALA A 41 -4.74 -7.68 1.09
CA ALA A 41 -3.54 -6.90 1.34
C ALA A 41 -2.79 -6.53 0.05
N ALA A 42 -2.73 -7.45 -0.93
CA ALA A 42 -2.08 -7.20 -2.21
C ALA A 42 -2.87 -6.13 -3.01
N ALA A 43 -4.19 -6.27 -3.07
CA ALA A 43 -5.06 -5.32 -3.77
C ALA A 43 -5.02 -3.92 -3.14
N ASN A 44 -5.09 -3.82 -1.81
CA ASN A 44 -4.98 -2.54 -1.12
C ASN A 44 -3.58 -1.92 -1.22
N GLY A 45 -2.52 -2.75 -1.18
CA GLY A 45 -1.15 -2.31 -1.44
C GLY A 45 -0.99 -1.68 -2.82
N GLN A 46 -1.51 -2.33 -3.87
CA GLN A 46 -1.45 -1.81 -5.23
C GLN A 46 -2.21 -0.49 -5.39
N GLN A 47 -3.44 -0.41 -4.86
CA GLN A 47 -4.20 0.85 -4.90
C GLN A 47 -3.50 1.98 -4.14
N MET A 48 -2.83 1.67 -3.02
CA MET A 48 -2.10 2.67 -2.26
C MET A 48 -0.84 3.15 -3.00
N ILE A 49 -0.13 2.27 -3.71
CA ILE A 49 0.99 2.65 -4.58
C ILE A 49 0.53 3.68 -5.62
N ASP A 50 -0.62 3.41 -6.27
CA ASP A 50 -1.20 4.31 -7.26
C ASP A 50 -1.63 5.65 -6.62
N LEU A 51 -2.31 5.62 -5.47
CA LEU A 51 -2.74 6.82 -4.75
C LEU A 51 -1.58 7.70 -4.25
N LEU A 52 -0.43 7.11 -3.96
CA LEU A 52 0.78 7.80 -3.51
C LEU A 52 1.69 8.22 -4.67
N ASP A 53 1.29 7.96 -5.93
CA ASP A 53 2.10 8.19 -7.13
C ASP A 53 3.51 7.57 -7.03
N ILE A 54 3.63 6.40 -6.39
CA ILE A 54 4.90 5.68 -6.22
C ILE A 54 5.24 4.96 -7.52
N THR A 55 6.35 5.35 -8.13
CA THR A 55 6.89 4.66 -9.31
C THR A 55 8.10 3.83 -8.94
N TYR A 56 8.03 2.54 -9.25
CA TYR A 56 9.17 1.65 -9.09
C TYR A 56 10.08 1.76 -10.31
N SER A 57 11.26 2.35 -10.14
CA SER A 57 12.34 2.26 -11.12
C SER A 57 13.35 1.20 -10.67
N ASN A 58 13.77 0.32 -11.59
CA ASN A 58 14.76 -0.75 -11.36
C ASN A 58 14.33 -1.95 -10.50
N LEU A 59 13.04 -2.31 -10.46
CA LEU A 59 12.66 -3.63 -9.94
C LEU A 59 13.19 -4.73 -10.88
N SER A 60 13.76 -5.78 -10.30
CA SER A 60 14.10 -6.96 -11.09
C SER A 60 12.81 -7.58 -11.67
N PRO A 61 12.81 -8.15 -12.88
CA PRO A 61 11.59 -8.64 -13.53
C PRO A 61 10.73 -9.59 -12.67
N LYS A 62 11.36 -10.39 -11.80
CA LYS A 62 10.67 -11.30 -10.87
C LYS A 62 9.87 -10.59 -9.77
N GLN A 63 10.18 -9.33 -9.47
CA GLN A 63 9.45 -8.53 -8.48
C GLN A 63 8.23 -7.84 -9.09
N LEU A 64 8.20 -7.63 -10.42
CA LEU A 64 7.03 -7.10 -11.14
C LEU A 64 5.94 -8.17 -11.30
N ASP A 65 6.32 -9.43 -11.45
CA ASP A 65 5.41 -10.59 -11.57
C ASP A 65 4.54 -10.81 -10.31
N LEU A 66 4.92 -10.23 -9.17
CA LEU A 66 4.13 -10.26 -7.93
C LEU A 66 2.88 -9.37 -7.99
N PHE A 67 2.82 -8.44 -8.94
CA PHE A 67 1.75 -7.45 -9.09
C PHE A 67 0.97 -7.60 -10.41
N SER A 68 1.26 -8.65 -11.19
CA SER A 68 0.67 -8.94 -12.51
C SER A 68 -0.48 -9.94 -12.43
#